data_AF-M3VCF9-F1
#
_entry.id   AF-M3VCF9-F1
#
_cell.length_a   1.000
_cell.length_b   1.000
_cell.length_c   1.000
_cell.angle_alpha   90.00
_cell.angle_beta   90.00
_cell.angle_gamma   90.00
#
_symmetry.space_group_name_H-M   'P 1'
#
loop_
_entity.id
_entity.type
_entity.pdbx_description
1 polymer ?
#
loop_
_entity_poly.entity_id
_entity_poly.type
_entity_poly.pdbx_seq_one_letter_code
_entity_poly.pdbx_strand_id
1 'polypeptide(L)'
;MPAAAEAAPFGQVSDRAATAAQPGQPFGSRTLRYHVAGVQTPVRVLQVAYRSTDAQGRPSSNVTSLLLPPGAAKPKQAVAYNSFYDSLDPAHSPSRSIEGDVSFGGLINNVESTFIAPLLAQGYPVIVTDTQGQKAHFAAGPEYGTNTLDAIRAVSRVRGGLAPDTRVGLMGYSGGSIATNWAAALAPSYAPDVNRRLVGATGGGLLVSPAHNLKYVSGSLGWSGVAVMAINGVSRAYGIDLTRYLSAYGRQVVARTSKASILDVLFRYPGLTWSKLVKPAYRNPAAIGPFVDAVNKVDLAQAPTPTTPLLMVQGARGELEGSDGAKRGIGPGDGVMIAGDVRSLMRQYCAAGDRRVRYIQLDWASHQPATTVWLAESLRWINARFDETPAPSDCGRIAPGNPLTPMTKAVAR
;
A
#
# COMPACT_ATOMS: atom_id res chain seq x y z
N MET A 1 -45.81 9.26 -10.52
CA MET A 1 -44.66 8.61 -11.18
C MET A 1 -43.73 8.13 -10.08
N PRO A 2 -43.37 6.83 -10.00
CA PRO A 2 -42.38 6.40 -9.03
C PRO A 2 -41.05 7.07 -9.38
N ALA A 3 -40.39 7.66 -8.38
CA ALA A 3 -39.06 8.23 -8.53
C ALA A 3 -38.13 7.16 -9.14
N ALA A 4 -37.41 7.51 -10.21
CA ALA A 4 -36.39 6.64 -10.76
C ALA A 4 -35.40 6.30 -9.64
N ALA A 5 -35.24 5.01 -9.36
CA ALA A 5 -34.22 4.56 -8.42
C ALA A 5 -32.87 5.10 -8.91
N GLU A 6 -32.20 5.90 -8.08
CA GLU A 6 -30.87 6.41 -8.36
C GLU A 6 -29.95 5.20 -8.63
N ALA A 7 -29.29 5.18 -9.79
CA ALA A 7 -28.41 4.08 -10.14
C ALA A 7 -27.31 3.95 -9.08
N ALA A 8 -27.05 2.72 -8.62
CA ALA A 8 -26.02 2.48 -7.61
C ALA A 8 -24.68 3.10 -8.06
N PRO A 9 -23.92 3.75 -7.16
CA PRO A 9 -22.60 4.29 -7.48
C PRO A 9 -21.71 3.23 -8.14
N PHE A 10 -20.93 3.63 -9.15
CA PHE A 10 -20.02 2.74 -9.85
C PHE A 10 -19.08 2.02 -8.88
N GLY A 11 -18.99 0.68 -8.97
CA GLY A 11 -18.19 -0.13 -8.04
C GLY A 11 -18.98 -0.73 -6.86
N GLN A 12 -20.19 -0.24 -6.57
CA GLN A 12 -21.08 -0.89 -5.62
C GLN A 12 -21.72 -2.13 -6.25
N VAL A 13 -21.39 -3.28 -5.67
CA VAL A 13 -21.83 -4.59 -6.14
C VAL A 13 -22.34 -5.37 -4.92
N SER A 14 -23.41 -6.13 -5.09
CA SER A 14 -23.95 -6.93 -4.00
C SER A 14 -22.98 -8.03 -3.57
N ASP A 15 -22.98 -8.39 -2.28
CA ASP A 15 -22.14 -9.48 -1.75
C ASP A 15 -22.38 -10.80 -2.50
N ARG A 16 -23.63 -11.04 -2.92
CA ARG A 16 -24.00 -12.21 -3.73
C ARG A 16 -23.29 -12.21 -5.09
N ALA A 17 -23.25 -11.06 -5.77
CA ALA A 17 -22.56 -10.93 -7.05
C ALA A 17 -21.03 -11.01 -6.89
N ALA A 18 -20.48 -10.42 -5.82
CA ALA A 18 -19.05 -10.56 -5.48
C ALA A 18 -18.65 -12.02 -5.22
N THR A 19 -19.51 -12.77 -4.51
CA THR A 19 -19.28 -14.19 -4.18
C THR A 19 -19.35 -15.09 -5.40
N ALA A 20 -20.24 -14.81 -6.35
CA ALA A 20 -20.42 -15.61 -7.56
C ALA A 20 -19.32 -15.37 -8.62
N ALA A 21 -18.58 -14.27 -8.52
CA ALA A 21 -17.58 -13.86 -9.49
C ALA A 21 -16.16 -14.33 -9.12
N GLN A 22 -15.31 -14.50 -10.14
CA GLN A 22 -13.92 -14.91 -10.00
C GLN A 22 -12.98 -13.72 -9.74
N PRO A 23 -11.84 -13.91 -9.05
CA PRO A 23 -10.79 -12.88 -8.89
C PRO A 23 -10.48 -12.14 -10.21
N GLY A 24 -10.58 -10.81 -10.18
CA GLY A 24 -10.37 -9.93 -11.34
C GLY A 24 -11.46 -9.97 -12.40
N GLN A 25 -12.63 -10.55 -12.13
CA GLN A 25 -13.77 -10.49 -13.07
C GLN A 25 -14.37 -9.07 -13.08
N PRO A 26 -14.49 -8.42 -14.25
CA PRO A 26 -15.15 -7.12 -14.34
C PRO A 26 -16.66 -7.23 -14.10
N PHE A 27 -17.21 -6.28 -13.35
CA PHE A 27 -18.65 -6.05 -13.22
C PHE A 27 -19.15 -4.98 -14.19
N GLY A 28 -18.25 -4.09 -14.61
CA GLY A 28 -18.55 -3.03 -15.56
C GLY A 28 -17.35 -2.13 -15.78
N SER A 29 -17.37 -1.37 -16.87
CA SER A 29 -16.32 -0.40 -17.19
C SER A 29 -16.91 0.89 -17.76
N ARG A 30 -16.27 2.02 -17.49
CA ARG A 30 -16.62 3.33 -18.06
C ARG A 30 -15.37 4.11 -18.44
N THR A 31 -15.53 5.04 -19.39
CA THR A 31 -14.45 5.92 -19.82
C THR A 31 -14.72 7.33 -19.33
N LEU A 32 -13.68 7.99 -18.82
CA LEU A 32 -13.70 9.40 -18.39
C LEU A 32 -12.36 10.09 -18.67
N ARG A 33 -12.24 11.35 -18.26
CA ARG A 33 -10.98 12.09 -18.26
C ARG A 33 -10.37 12.10 -16.86
N TYR A 34 -9.06 12.04 -16.78
CA TYR A 34 -8.34 12.13 -15.51
C TYR A 34 -8.40 13.56 -14.99
N HIS A 35 -8.77 13.74 -13.73
CA HIS A 35 -8.74 15.04 -13.06
C HIS A 35 -7.54 15.14 -12.10
N VAL A 36 -6.95 16.33 -12.01
CA VAL A 36 -5.95 16.67 -10.99
C VAL A 36 -6.45 17.92 -10.28
N ALA A 37 -6.64 17.83 -8.96
CA ALA A 37 -7.23 18.88 -8.13
C ALA A 37 -8.58 19.39 -8.67
N GLY A 38 -9.42 18.47 -9.17
CA GLY A 38 -10.72 18.78 -9.78
C GLY A 38 -10.64 19.34 -11.20
N VAL A 39 -9.44 19.62 -11.73
CA VAL A 39 -9.25 20.13 -13.09
C VAL A 39 -9.09 18.97 -14.06
N GLN A 40 -9.95 18.93 -15.08
CA GLN A 40 -9.91 17.91 -16.12
C GLN A 40 -8.64 18.03 -16.98
N THR A 41 -7.95 16.91 -17.19
CA THR A 41 -6.77 16.79 -18.06
C THR A 41 -7.12 16.09 -19.39
N PRO A 42 -6.26 16.14 -20.43
CA PRO A 42 -6.49 15.40 -21.67
C PRO A 42 -6.30 13.87 -21.52
N VAL A 43 -5.75 13.38 -20.41
CA VAL A 43 -5.50 11.94 -20.18
C VAL A 43 -6.83 11.19 -20.11
N ARG A 44 -6.98 10.15 -20.93
CA ARG A 44 -8.17 9.28 -20.91
C ARG A 44 -8.01 8.23 -19.83
N VAL A 45 -9.11 7.85 -19.21
CA VAL A 45 -9.16 6.82 -18.18
C VAL A 45 -10.22 5.79 -18.53
N LEU A 46 -9.87 4.52 -18.46
CA LEU A 46 -10.81 3.41 -18.39
C LEU A 46 -10.91 2.96 -16.94
N GLN A 47 -12.05 3.23 -16.31
CA GLN A 47 -12.36 2.72 -14.97
C GLN A 47 -13.07 1.38 -15.06
N VAL A 48 -12.71 0.46 -14.17
CA VAL A 48 -13.27 -0.89 -14.10
C VAL A 48 -13.67 -1.20 -12.66
N ALA A 49 -14.94 -1.56 -12.47
CA ALA A 49 -15.41 -2.19 -11.26
C ALA A 49 -15.17 -3.70 -11.38
N TYR A 50 -14.57 -4.34 -10.38
CA TYR A 50 -14.16 -5.74 -10.47
C TYR A 50 -14.27 -6.48 -9.14
N ARG A 51 -14.27 -7.81 -9.22
CA ARG A 51 -14.24 -8.72 -8.06
C ARG A 51 -12.81 -8.84 -7.52
N SER A 52 -12.62 -8.60 -6.22
CA SER A 52 -11.37 -8.79 -5.49
C SER A 52 -11.54 -9.70 -4.26
N THR A 53 -10.54 -9.75 -3.38
CA THR A 53 -10.54 -10.50 -2.12
C THR A 53 -10.00 -9.62 -0.99
N ASP A 54 -10.72 -9.55 0.12
CA ASP A 54 -10.32 -8.72 1.26
C ASP A 54 -9.19 -9.36 2.09
N ALA A 55 -8.73 -8.67 3.14
CA ALA A 55 -7.63 -9.13 4.00
C ALA A 55 -7.89 -10.46 4.72
N GLN A 56 -9.16 -10.90 4.81
CA GLN A 56 -9.56 -12.15 5.44
C GLN A 56 -9.78 -13.29 4.43
N GLY A 57 -9.57 -13.04 3.13
CA GLY A 57 -9.84 -14.02 2.08
C GLY A 57 -11.30 -14.05 1.61
N ARG A 58 -12.13 -13.08 2.00
CA ARG A 58 -13.55 -13.03 1.61
C ARG A 58 -13.71 -12.31 0.27
N PRO A 59 -14.68 -12.69 -0.57
CA PRO A 59 -14.99 -11.95 -1.79
C PRO A 59 -15.35 -10.49 -1.50
N SER A 60 -14.83 -9.58 -2.33
CA SER A 60 -15.13 -8.15 -2.27
C SER A 60 -15.27 -7.57 -3.67
N SER A 61 -15.83 -6.35 -3.79
CA SER A 61 -15.73 -5.54 -5.01
C SER A 61 -14.72 -4.42 -4.82
N ASN A 62 -14.14 -3.97 -5.92
CA ASN A 62 -13.24 -2.82 -5.92
C ASN A 62 -13.24 -2.09 -7.27
N VAL A 63 -12.58 -0.92 -7.31
CA VAL A 63 -12.44 -0.09 -8.51
C VAL A 63 -10.96 0.11 -8.85
N THR A 64 -10.66 0.09 -10.14
CA THR A 64 -9.33 0.46 -10.66
C THR A 64 -9.48 1.37 -11.87
N SER A 65 -8.50 2.24 -12.06
CA SER A 65 -8.42 3.18 -13.18
C SER A 65 -7.19 2.85 -14.03
N LEU A 66 -7.39 2.67 -15.34
CA LEU A 66 -6.32 2.58 -16.32
C LEU A 66 -6.18 3.92 -17.02
N LEU A 67 -5.14 4.67 -16.68
CA LEU A 67 -4.78 5.94 -17.30
C LEU A 67 -4.00 5.65 -18.59
N LEU A 68 -4.49 6.18 -19.70
CA LEU A 68 -3.88 6.00 -21.01
C LEU A 68 -2.98 7.20 -21.33
N PRO A 69 -1.73 6.99 -21.78
CA PRO A 69 -0.85 8.09 -22.15
C PRO A 69 -1.49 8.93 -23.27
N PRO A 70 -1.25 10.26 -23.29
CA PRO A 70 -1.83 11.14 -24.31
C PRO A 70 -1.27 10.86 -25.72
N GLY A 71 -0.08 10.29 -25.82
CA GLY A 71 0.55 9.85 -27.07
C GLY A 71 0.40 8.34 -27.33
N ALA A 72 1.28 7.79 -28.17
CA ALA A 72 1.32 6.35 -28.43
C ALA A 72 1.67 5.58 -27.15
N ALA A 73 0.84 4.59 -26.81
CA ALA A 73 1.14 3.68 -25.71
C ALA A 73 2.27 2.71 -26.10
N LYS A 74 3.17 2.44 -25.15
CA LYS A 74 4.17 1.39 -25.28
C LYS A 74 3.47 0.03 -25.48
N PRO A 75 3.74 -0.70 -26.58
CA PRO A 75 3.06 -1.96 -26.86
C PRO A 75 3.28 -2.98 -25.76
N LYS A 76 2.19 -3.55 -25.22
CA LYS A 76 2.21 -4.65 -24.22
C LYS A 76 3.07 -4.37 -22.98
N GLN A 77 3.19 -3.10 -22.58
CA GLN A 77 3.86 -2.68 -21.35
C GLN A 77 2.91 -1.77 -20.56
N ALA A 78 2.81 -1.96 -19.24
CA ALA A 78 2.02 -1.10 -18.36
C ALA A 78 2.65 -1.03 -16.96
N VAL A 79 2.39 0.04 -16.22
CA VAL A 79 2.88 0.17 -14.84
C VAL A 79 1.70 0.21 -13.89
N ALA A 80 1.70 -0.65 -12.87
CA ALA A 80 0.80 -0.50 -11.74
C ALA A 80 1.45 0.45 -10.72
N TYR A 81 0.96 1.68 -10.69
CA TYR A 81 1.33 2.66 -9.68
C TYR A 81 0.40 2.48 -8.48
N ASN A 82 0.98 2.09 -7.37
CA ASN A 82 0.26 1.81 -6.14
C ASN A 82 0.24 3.04 -5.25
N SER A 83 -0.97 3.55 -5.00
CA SER A 83 -1.18 4.81 -4.30
C SER A 83 -0.87 4.72 -2.80
N PHE A 84 -0.30 5.80 -2.26
CA PHE A 84 -0.10 6.09 -0.83
C PHE A 84 -1.15 7.08 -0.27
N TYR A 85 -2.39 7.05 -0.78
CA TYR A 85 -3.44 7.98 -0.32
C TYR A 85 -3.78 7.88 1.17
N ASP A 86 -3.37 6.80 1.84
CA ASP A 86 -3.27 6.63 3.30
C ASP A 86 -4.45 7.26 4.06
N SER A 87 -5.62 6.65 3.93
CA SER A 87 -6.89 7.18 4.44
C SER A 87 -7.78 6.12 5.06
N LEU A 88 -8.61 6.49 6.03
CA LEU A 88 -9.68 5.65 6.58
C LEU A 88 -11.06 5.97 6.01
N ASP A 89 -11.14 6.93 5.08
CA ASP A 89 -12.35 7.28 4.34
C ASP A 89 -12.26 6.77 2.89
N PRO A 90 -13.19 5.90 2.45
CA PRO A 90 -13.32 5.51 1.05
C PRO A 90 -13.51 6.68 0.07
N ALA A 91 -14.04 7.82 0.51
CA ALA A 91 -14.18 9.01 -0.34
C ALA A 91 -12.83 9.58 -0.81
N HIS A 92 -11.72 9.23 -0.15
CA HIS A 92 -10.37 9.66 -0.53
C HIS A 92 -9.68 8.68 -1.50
N SER A 93 -10.37 7.64 -1.98
CA SER A 93 -9.78 6.64 -2.88
C SER A 93 -9.30 7.25 -4.20
N PRO A 94 -8.24 6.69 -4.82
CA PRO A 94 -7.72 7.17 -6.10
C PRO A 94 -8.77 7.25 -7.21
N SER A 95 -9.69 6.28 -7.32
CA SER A 95 -10.76 6.28 -8.35
C SER A 95 -11.64 7.53 -8.29
N ARG A 96 -12.03 7.96 -7.08
CA ARG A 96 -12.83 9.16 -6.82
C ARG A 96 -12.08 10.44 -7.16
N SER A 97 -10.80 10.53 -6.77
CA SER A 97 -9.96 11.68 -7.14
C SER A 97 -9.79 11.79 -8.67
N ILE A 98 -9.62 10.65 -9.35
CA ILE A 98 -9.55 10.58 -10.82
C ILE A 98 -10.85 11.04 -11.49
N GLU A 99 -12.00 10.79 -10.87
CA GLU A 99 -13.32 11.28 -11.31
C GLU A 99 -13.51 12.79 -11.15
N GLY A 100 -12.68 13.45 -10.35
CA GLY A 100 -12.75 14.89 -10.10
C GLY A 100 -13.20 15.28 -8.69
N ASP A 101 -13.39 14.31 -7.78
CA ASP A 101 -13.71 14.63 -6.40
C ASP A 101 -12.58 15.43 -5.75
N VAL A 102 -12.94 16.51 -5.07
CA VAL A 102 -12.03 17.35 -4.29
C VAL A 102 -12.37 17.22 -2.82
N SER A 103 -11.38 16.83 -2.03
CA SER A 103 -11.46 16.74 -0.57
C SER A 103 -10.08 17.00 0.02
N PHE A 104 -10.02 17.37 1.30
CA PHE A 104 -8.75 17.60 1.97
C PHE A 104 -7.87 16.34 1.97
N GLY A 105 -8.42 15.18 2.35
CA GLY A 105 -7.69 13.92 2.30
C GLY A 105 -7.33 13.45 0.89
N GLY A 106 -8.14 13.82 -0.12
CA GLY A 106 -7.86 13.54 -1.52
C GLY A 106 -6.68 14.31 -2.10
N LEU A 107 -6.14 15.33 -1.41
CA LEU A 107 -4.98 16.11 -1.88
C LEU A 107 -3.74 15.25 -2.11
N ILE A 108 -3.58 14.13 -1.38
CA ILE A 108 -2.47 13.20 -1.59
C ILE A 108 -2.49 12.64 -3.02
N ASN A 109 -3.65 12.23 -3.53
CA ASN A 109 -3.76 11.73 -4.92
C ASN A 109 -3.30 12.78 -5.96
N ASN A 110 -3.46 14.08 -5.67
CA ASN A 110 -2.98 15.15 -6.53
C ASN A 110 -1.45 15.25 -6.50
N VAL A 111 -0.83 15.06 -5.33
CA VAL A 111 0.64 14.96 -5.24
C VAL A 111 1.14 13.74 -6.02
N GLU A 112 0.44 12.62 -5.94
CA GLU A 112 0.77 11.39 -6.67
C GLU A 112 0.75 11.55 -8.19
N SER A 113 -0.03 12.50 -8.71
CA SER A 113 0.00 12.84 -10.14
C SER A 113 1.39 13.21 -10.64
N THR A 114 2.26 13.77 -9.77
CA THR A 114 3.66 14.11 -10.10
C THR A 114 4.56 12.88 -10.25
N PHE A 115 4.19 11.74 -9.65
CA PHE A 115 4.88 10.45 -9.80
C PHE A 115 4.33 9.65 -10.98
N ILE A 116 3.05 9.83 -11.29
CA ILE A 116 2.36 9.19 -12.43
C ILE A 116 2.73 9.88 -13.76
N ALA A 117 2.84 11.20 -13.78
CA ALA A 117 3.08 11.97 -15.01
C ALA A 117 4.34 11.53 -15.78
N PRO A 118 5.49 11.26 -15.15
CA PRO A 118 6.67 10.73 -15.84
C PRO A 118 6.45 9.36 -16.51
N LEU A 119 5.57 8.51 -15.96
CA LEU A 119 5.23 7.21 -16.55
C LEU A 119 4.38 7.40 -17.81
N LEU A 120 3.34 8.25 -17.73
CA LEU A 120 2.49 8.59 -18.87
C LEU A 120 3.28 9.31 -19.97
N ALA A 121 4.21 10.19 -19.61
CA ALA A 121 5.08 10.89 -20.54
C ALA A 121 6.02 9.94 -21.31
N GLN A 122 6.43 8.83 -20.67
CA GLN A 122 7.19 7.75 -21.31
C GLN A 122 6.31 6.80 -22.14
N GLY A 123 5.00 7.04 -22.21
CA GLY A 123 4.06 6.23 -22.98
C GLY A 123 3.59 4.96 -22.27
N TYR A 124 3.82 4.79 -20.97
CA TYR A 124 3.23 3.67 -20.24
C TYR A 124 1.75 3.96 -19.92
N PRO A 125 0.81 3.04 -20.26
CA PRO A 125 -0.45 2.94 -19.54
C PRO A 125 -0.20 2.71 -18.05
N VAL A 126 -0.93 3.43 -17.19
CA VAL A 126 -0.75 3.35 -15.74
C VAL A 126 -2.02 2.83 -15.08
N ILE A 127 -1.92 1.72 -14.35
CA ILE A 127 -2.99 1.16 -13.52
C ILE A 127 -2.89 1.80 -12.15
N VAL A 128 -3.96 2.46 -11.71
CA VAL A 128 -4.10 3.05 -10.37
C VAL A 128 -5.33 2.44 -9.72
N THR A 129 -5.09 1.64 -8.68
CA THR A 129 -6.13 0.87 -7.99
C THR A 129 -6.47 1.48 -6.64
N ASP A 130 -7.72 1.34 -6.20
CA ASP A 130 -8.11 1.63 -4.82
C ASP A 130 -7.55 0.55 -3.89
N THR A 131 -6.25 0.64 -3.59
CA THR A 131 -5.47 -0.43 -2.93
C THR A 131 -6.05 -0.88 -1.59
N GLN A 132 -6.66 0.02 -0.82
CA GLN A 132 -7.23 -0.30 0.49
C GLN A 132 -8.69 -0.82 0.44
N GLY A 133 -9.23 -1.00 -0.76
CA GLY A 133 -10.59 -1.46 -0.99
C GLY A 133 -11.67 -0.42 -0.65
N GLN A 134 -12.92 -0.79 -0.90
CA GLN A 134 -14.10 0.09 -0.76
C GLN A 134 -14.45 0.44 0.70
N LYS A 135 -13.75 -0.15 1.68
CA LYS A 135 -13.88 0.16 3.12
C LYS A 135 -12.66 0.89 3.70
N ALA A 136 -11.67 1.22 2.85
CA ALA A 136 -10.44 1.91 3.25
C ALA A 136 -9.73 1.23 4.43
N HIS A 137 -9.40 -0.05 4.26
CA HIS A 137 -8.67 -0.85 5.24
C HIS A 137 -7.17 -0.47 5.27
N PHE A 138 -6.87 0.75 5.70
CA PHE A 138 -5.50 1.27 5.72
C PHE A 138 -4.55 0.33 6.48
N ALA A 139 -3.36 0.13 5.90
CA ALA A 139 -2.29 -0.76 6.34
C ALA A 139 -2.62 -2.27 6.32
N ALA A 140 -3.75 -2.70 5.76
CA ALA A 140 -4.08 -4.11 5.57
C ALA A 140 -3.39 -4.69 4.31
N GLY A 141 -2.08 -4.94 4.42
CA GLY A 141 -1.24 -5.35 3.30
C GLY A 141 -1.76 -6.50 2.42
N PRO A 142 -2.28 -7.63 2.96
CA PRO A 142 -2.83 -8.71 2.15
C PRO A 142 -3.92 -8.23 1.16
N GLU A 143 -4.81 -7.34 1.61
CA GLU A 143 -5.87 -6.77 0.77
C GLU A 143 -5.32 -5.84 -0.30
N TYR A 144 -4.26 -5.09 0.01
CA TYR A 144 -3.61 -4.24 -1.00
C TYR A 144 -3.03 -5.09 -2.13
N GLY A 145 -2.41 -6.21 -1.78
CA GLY A 145 -1.84 -7.14 -2.74
C GLY A 145 -2.90 -7.77 -3.65
N THR A 146 -3.96 -8.34 -3.08
CA THR A 146 -5.04 -8.97 -3.86
C THR A 146 -5.77 -7.95 -4.74
N ASN A 147 -6.08 -6.75 -4.22
CA ASN A 147 -6.67 -5.66 -5.00
C ASN A 147 -5.80 -5.29 -6.21
N THR A 148 -4.48 -5.16 -6.02
CA THR A 148 -3.55 -4.81 -7.12
C THR A 148 -3.50 -5.91 -8.19
N LEU A 149 -3.38 -7.17 -7.78
CA LEU A 149 -3.29 -8.31 -8.70
C LEU A 149 -4.59 -8.52 -9.49
N ASP A 150 -5.73 -8.42 -8.82
CA ASP A 150 -7.03 -8.56 -9.45
C ASP A 150 -7.40 -7.36 -10.33
N ALA A 151 -6.91 -6.16 -10.01
CA ALA A 151 -7.01 -5.01 -10.91
C ALA A 151 -6.27 -5.25 -12.23
N ILE A 152 -5.05 -5.81 -12.19
CA ILE A 152 -4.28 -6.17 -13.40
C ILE A 152 -5.05 -7.18 -14.25
N ARG A 153 -5.71 -8.18 -13.63
CA ARG A 153 -6.61 -9.11 -14.33
C ARG A 153 -7.81 -8.39 -14.95
N ALA A 154 -8.48 -7.53 -14.18
CA ALA A 154 -9.70 -6.85 -14.59
C ALA A 154 -9.48 -5.95 -15.80
N VAL A 155 -8.43 -5.12 -15.79
CA VAL A 155 -8.10 -4.25 -16.93
C VAL A 155 -7.69 -5.04 -18.18
N SER A 156 -7.28 -6.30 -18.03
CA SER A 156 -6.92 -7.18 -19.15
C SER A 156 -8.13 -7.93 -19.74
N ARG A 157 -9.33 -7.78 -19.14
CA ARG A 157 -10.56 -8.53 -19.49
C ARG A 157 -11.69 -7.64 -20.03
N VAL A 158 -11.43 -6.34 -20.20
CA VAL A 158 -12.42 -5.37 -20.68
C VAL A 158 -12.02 -4.78 -22.03
N ARG A 159 -13.02 -4.42 -22.83
CA ARG A 159 -12.79 -3.75 -24.13
C ARG A 159 -12.14 -2.39 -23.90
N GLY A 160 -11.07 -2.11 -24.66
CA GLY A 160 -10.27 -0.88 -24.50
C GLY A 160 -9.28 -0.93 -23.33
N GLY A 161 -9.21 -2.05 -22.63
CA GLY A 161 -8.21 -2.33 -21.60
C GLY A 161 -6.87 -2.81 -22.18
N LEU A 162 -6.08 -3.47 -21.34
CA LEU A 162 -4.76 -3.99 -21.72
C LEU A 162 -4.88 -5.32 -22.48
N ALA A 163 -3.91 -5.61 -23.34
CA ALA A 163 -3.80 -6.93 -23.95
C ALA A 163 -3.53 -8.00 -22.87
N PRO A 164 -4.07 -9.23 -22.98
CA PRO A 164 -3.90 -10.28 -21.96
C PRO A 164 -2.45 -10.64 -21.63
N ASP A 165 -1.53 -10.46 -22.57
CA ASP A 165 -0.09 -10.72 -22.44
C ASP A 165 0.73 -9.47 -22.08
N THR A 166 0.08 -8.36 -21.71
CA THR A 166 0.76 -7.14 -21.27
C THR A 166 1.63 -7.42 -20.06
N ARG A 167 2.93 -7.10 -20.19
CA ARG A 167 3.91 -7.13 -19.12
C ARG A 167 3.69 -5.93 -18.19
N VAL A 168 3.82 -6.14 -16.88
CA VAL A 168 3.50 -5.13 -15.86
C VAL A 168 4.67 -4.92 -14.90
N GLY A 169 5.03 -3.65 -14.69
CA GLY A 169 5.93 -3.25 -13.60
C GLY A 169 5.13 -2.74 -12.40
N LEU A 170 5.52 -3.10 -11.17
CA LEU A 170 4.89 -2.59 -9.95
C LEU A 170 5.72 -1.47 -9.34
N MET A 171 5.09 -0.38 -8.93
CA MET A 171 5.77 0.80 -8.37
C MET A 171 4.95 1.44 -7.25
N GLY A 172 5.55 1.71 -6.10
CA GLY A 172 4.91 2.50 -5.04
C GLY A 172 5.85 2.87 -3.88
N TYR A 173 5.58 3.98 -3.22
CA TYR A 173 6.37 4.48 -2.09
C TYR A 173 5.50 4.61 -0.83
N SER A 174 6.08 4.57 0.36
CA SER A 174 5.36 4.71 1.63
C SER A 174 4.18 3.70 1.72
N GLY A 175 2.94 4.14 1.97
CA GLY A 175 1.75 3.28 1.90
C GLY A 175 1.58 2.52 0.57
N GLY A 176 2.01 3.10 -0.55
CA GLY A 176 2.02 2.46 -1.87
C GLY A 176 3.06 1.33 -1.99
N SER A 177 4.12 1.38 -1.18
CA SER A 177 5.10 0.29 -1.11
C SER A 177 4.52 -0.96 -0.43
N ILE A 178 3.53 -0.80 0.46
CA ILE A 178 2.78 -1.91 1.07
C ILE A 178 2.09 -2.69 -0.05
N ALA A 179 1.31 -2.00 -0.88
CA ALA A 179 0.60 -2.62 -2.00
C ALA A 179 1.56 -3.30 -2.98
N THR A 180 2.64 -2.60 -3.34
CA THR A 180 3.66 -3.10 -4.27
C THR A 180 4.28 -4.41 -3.79
N ASN A 181 4.71 -4.46 -2.52
CA ASN A 181 5.41 -5.61 -1.99
C ASN A 181 4.48 -6.76 -1.62
N TRP A 182 3.27 -6.49 -1.10
CA TRP A 182 2.27 -7.54 -0.88
C TRP A 182 1.76 -8.13 -2.20
N ALA A 183 1.58 -7.31 -3.25
CA ALA A 183 1.25 -7.82 -4.58
C ALA A 183 2.38 -8.72 -5.11
N ALA A 184 3.64 -8.30 -5.00
CA ALA A 184 4.78 -9.11 -5.42
C ALA A 184 4.88 -10.42 -4.64
N ALA A 185 4.71 -10.38 -3.32
CA ALA A 185 4.76 -11.55 -2.43
C ALA A 185 3.63 -12.56 -2.71
N LEU A 186 2.41 -12.07 -2.95
CA LEU A 186 1.24 -12.91 -3.20
C LEU A 186 1.15 -13.40 -4.65
N ALA A 187 1.77 -12.72 -5.61
CA ALA A 187 1.64 -13.04 -7.04
C ALA A 187 1.89 -14.52 -7.37
N PRO A 188 2.95 -15.19 -6.86
CA PRO A 188 3.24 -16.58 -7.25
C PRO A 188 2.11 -17.56 -6.90
N SER A 189 1.47 -17.40 -5.73
CA SER A 189 0.45 -18.33 -5.24
C SER A 189 -0.99 -17.87 -5.54
N TYR A 190 -1.27 -16.57 -5.42
CA TYR A 190 -2.62 -16.01 -5.61
C TYR A 190 -2.94 -15.71 -7.08
N ALA A 191 -1.94 -15.21 -7.82
CA ALA A 191 -2.12 -14.80 -9.21
C ALA A 191 -1.00 -15.24 -10.15
N PRO A 192 -0.78 -16.56 -10.33
CA PRO A 192 0.30 -17.07 -11.17
C PRO A 192 0.19 -16.66 -12.65
N ASP A 193 -1.01 -16.32 -13.13
CA ASP A 193 -1.26 -15.71 -14.44
C ASP A 193 -0.78 -14.24 -14.54
N VAL A 194 -0.83 -13.49 -13.43
CA VAL A 194 -0.28 -12.13 -13.33
C VAL A 194 1.23 -12.20 -13.07
N ASN A 195 1.68 -13.08 -12.18
CA ASN A 195 3.08 -13.26 -11.80
C ASN A 195 4.00 -13.44 -13.01
N ARG A 196 3.59 -14.26 -13.98
CA ARG A 196 4.34 -14.52 -15.22
C ARG A 196 4.51 -13.28 -16.11
N ARG A 197 3.72 -12.23 -15.89
CA ARG A 197 3.77 -10.97 -16.62
C ARG A 197 4.49 -9.86 -15.84
N LEU A 198 4.85 -10.10 -14.58
CA LEU A 198 5.55 -9.09 -13.78
C LEU A 198 7.02 -9.01 -14.20
N VAL A 199 7.47 -7.81 -14.60
CA VAL A 199 8.87 -7.58 -15.01
C VAL A 199 9.77 -7.15 -13.86
N GLY A 200 9.17 -6.59 -12.81
CA GLY A 200 9.86 -6.09 -11.64
C GLY A 200 8.91 -5.37 -10.70
N ALA A 201 9.29 -5.25 -9.44
CA ALA A 201 8.64 -4.37 -8.47
C ALA A 201 9.68 -3.41 -7.88
N THR A 202 9.28 -2.15 -7.68
CA THR A 202 10.11 -1.13 -7.03
C THR A 202 9.33 -0.44 -5.91
N GLY A 203 9.90 -0.47 -4.71
CA GLY A 203 9.31 0.08 -3.50
C GLY A 203 10.25 1.03 -2.77
N GLY A 204 9.71 1.88 -1.91
CA GLY A 204 10.52 2.61 -0.94
C GLY A 204 9.73 3.07 0.27
N GLY A 205 10.42 3.32 1.38
CA GLY A 205 9.78 3.60 2.67
C GLY A 205 8.83 2.46 3.06
N LEU A 206 9.36 1.25 3.21
CA LEU A 206 8.56 0.02 3.33
C LEU A 206 8.18 -0.33 4.76
N LEU A 207 6.88 -0.50 5.00
CA LEU A 207 6.36 -1.14 6.21
C LEU A 207 6.58 -2.64 6.15
N VAL A 208 7.54 -3.14 6.94
CA VAL A 208 7.83 -4.58 7.04
C VAL A 208 7.08 -5.21 8.22
N SER A 209 7.44 -4.80 9.45
CA SER A 209 6.83 -5.34 10.68
C SER A 209 6.04 -4.26 11.43
N PRO A 210 4.70 -4.27 11.36
CA PRO A 210 3.86 -3.31 12.07
C PRO A 210 4.08 -3.31 13.60
N ALA A 211 4.48 -4.44 14.18
CA ALA A 211 4.83 -4.55 15.60
C ALA A 211 6.06 -3.69 15.96
N HIS A 212 7.09 -3.69 15.10
CA HIS A 212 8.26 -2.84 15.27
C HIS A 212 7.92 -1.37 15.03
N ASN A 213 7.17 -1.06 13.96
CA ASN A 213 6.76 0.31 13.65
C ASN A 213 5.97 0.94 14.80
N LEU A 214 5.08 0.19 15.47
CA LEU A 214 4.36 0.70 16.64
C LEU A 214 5.31 1.21 17.74
N LYS A 215 6.46 0.56 17.94
CA LYS A 215 7.50 1.02 18.88
C LYS A 215 8.28 2.20 18.31
N TYR A 216 8.63 2.15 17.03
CA TYR A 216 9.43 3.17 16.35
C TYR A 216 8.75 4.54 16.34
N VAL A 217 7.47 4.60 15.97
CA VAL A 217 6.73 5.87 15.88
C VAL A 217 6.09 6.29 17.22
N SER A 218 6.10 5.43 18.24
CA SER A 218 5.54 5.75 19.56
C SER A 218 6.23 6.96 20.18
N GLY A 219 5.46 8.01 20.45
CA GLY A 219 5.96 9.25 21.02
C GLY A 219 6.58 10.21 19.99
N SER A 220 6.56 9.86 18.71
CA SER A 220 7.04 10.76 17.65
C SER A 220 6.23 12.04 17.59
N LEU A 221 6.85 13.10 17.07
CA LEU A 221 6.23 14.40 16.90
C LEU A 221 5.21 14.40 15.74
N GLY A 222 5.54 13.76 14.62
CA GLY A 222 4.73 13.78 13.40
C GLY A 222 3.86 12.54 13.17
N TRP A 223 4.35 11.35 13.54
CA TRP A 223 3.86 10.07 13.00
C TRP A 223 2.92 9.29 13.92
N SER A 224 2.81 9.66 15.19
CA SER A 224 2.01 8.92 16.17
C SER A 224 0.53 8.81 15.78
N GLY A 225 -0.01 9.80 15.06
CA GLY A 225 -1.37 9.77 14.53
C GLY A 225 -1.57 8.75 13.39
N VAL A 226 -0.56 8.54 12.56
CA VAL A 226 -0.57 7.52 11.48
C VAL A 226 -0.61 6.11 12.09
N ALA A 227 0.07 5.89 13.22
CA ALA A 227 -0.03 4.64 13.96
C ALA A 227 -1.47 4.34 14.40
N VAL A 228 -2.21 5.35 14.89
CA VAL A 228 -3.63 5.21 15.24
C VAL A 228 -4.44 4.82 14.01
N MET A 229 -4.18 5.47 12.88
CA MET A 229 -4.87 5.15 11.63
C MET A 229 -4.65 3.69 11.22
N ALA A 230 -3.40 3.23 11.24
CA ALA A 230 -3.07 1.84 10.90
C ALA A 230 -3.74 0.84 11.86
N ILE A 231 -3.74 1.11 13.17
CA ILE A 231 -4.44 0.29 14.17
C ILE A 231 -5.93 0.21 13.85
N ASN A 232 -6.57 1.33 13.51
CA ASN A 232 -7.99 1.39 13.18
C ASN A 232 -8.31 0.67 11.86
N GLY A 233 -7.51 0.89 10.81
CA GLY A 233 -7.66 0.27 9.50
C GLY A 233 -7.51 -1.25 9.56
N VAL A 234 -6.45 -1.74 10.21
CA VAL A 234 -6.24 -3.18 10.43
C VAL A 234 -7.35 -3.77 11.31
N SER A 235 -7.79 -3.06 12.35
CA SER A 235 -8.91 -3.53 13.19
C SER A 235 -10.20 -3.65 12.40
N ARG A 236 -10.48 -2.71 11.49
CA ARG A 236 -11.63 -2.78 10.56
C ARG A 236 -11.50 -3.98 9.62
N ALA A 237 -10.31 -4.18 9.05
CA ALA A 237 -10.02 -5.29 8.14
C ALA A 237 -10.23 -6.66 8.80
N TYR A 238 -9.88 -6.81 10.09
CA TYR A 238 -9.96 -8.06 10.84
C TYR A 238 -11.16 -8.17 11.81
N GLY A 239 -12.06 -7.19 11.82
CA GLY A 239 -13.26 -7.22 12.67
C GLY A 239 -12.97 -7.12 14.18
N ILE A 240 -11.91 -6.41 14.58
CA ILE A 240 -11.50 -6.25 15.97
C ILE A 240 -12.26 -5.08 16.59
N ASP A 241 -13.04 -5.36 17.65
CA ASP A 241 -13.63 -4.32 18.49
C ASP A 241 -12.59 -3.74 19.46
N LEU A 242 -11.95 -2.64 19.03
CA LEU A 242 -10.95 -1.94 19.82
C LEU A 242 -11.50 -1.34 21.12
N THR A 243 -12.80 -1.03 21.19
CA THR A 243 -13.38 -0.27 22.33
C THR A 243 -13.20 -0.99 23.67
N ARG A 244 -13.08 -2.33 23.62
CA ARG A 244 -12.79 -3.21 24.77
C ARG A 244 -11.45 -2.90 25.43
N TYR A 245 -10.46 -2.49 24.63
CA TYR A 245 -9.07 -2.31 25.07
C TYR A 245 -8.69 -0.85 25.29
N LEU A 246 -9.39 0.09 24.66
CA LEU A 246 -9.07 1.52 24.67
C LEU A 246 -9.35 2.20 26.02
N SER A 247 -8.48 3.13 26.40
CA SER A 247 -8.72 4.12 27.46
C SER A 247 -9.85 5.08 27.04
N ALA A 248 -10.33 5.93 27.95
CA ALA A 248 -11.30 6.97 27.58
C ALA A 248 -10.75 7.90 26.49
N TYR A 249 -9.49 8.32 26.63
CA TYR A 249 -8.79 9.12 25.62
C TYR A 249 -8.61 8.35 24.30
N GLY A 250 -8.20 7.08 24.35
CA GLY A 250 -8.06 6.24 23.16
C GLY A 250 -9.37 6.09 22.38
N ARG A 251 -10.51 5.94 23.06
CA ARG A 251 -11.83 5.92 22.41
C ARG A 251 -12.11 7.22 21.66
N GLN A 252 -11.80 8.37 22.24
CA GLN A 252 -11.95 9.66 21.57
C GLN A 252 -11.05 9.77 20.35
N VAL A 253 -9.78 9.38 20.46
CA VAL A 253 -8.80 9.45 19.37
C VAL A 253 -9.18 8.51 18.22
N VAL A 254 -9.55 7.27 18.50
CA VAL A 254 -9.98 6.29 17.48
C VAL A 254 -11.29 6.72 16.81
N ALA A 255 -12.24 7.27 17.56
CA ALA A 255 -13.48 7.80 17.00
C ALA A 255 -13.22 9.00 16.08
N ARG A 256 -12.38 9.96 16.50
CA ARG A 256 -12.03 11.13 15.67
C ARG A 256 -11.26 10.78 14.41
N THR A 257 -10.54 9.66 14.42
CA THR A 257 -9.73 9.21 13.28
C THR A 257 -10.45 8.20 12.39
N SER A 258 -11.72 7.86 12.65
CA SER A 258 -12.42 6.80 11.91
C SER A 258 -12.57 7.03 10.41
N LYS A 259 -12.43 8.28 9.95
CA LYS A 259 -12.43 8.71 8.54
C LYS A 259 -11.25 9.65 8.22
N ALA A 260 -10.21 9.64 9.04
CA ALA A 260 -9.07 10.52 8.85
C ALA A 260 -8.23 10.10 7.63
N SER A 261 -7.69 11.08 6.93
CA SER A 261 -6.55 10.94 6.02
C SER A 261 -5.23 11.14 6.77
N ILE A 262 -4.11 10.77 6.14
CA ILE A 262 -2.77 11.05 6.66
C ILE A 262 -2.58 12.54 6.98
N LEU A 263 -3.14 13.44 6.17
CA LEU A 263 -3.06 14.89 6.37
C LEU A 263 -3.79 15.36 7.64
N ASP A 264 -4.84 14.66 8.07
CA ASP A 264 -5.60 15.01 9.29
C ASP A 264 -4.83 14.68 10.58
N VAL A 265 -3.87 13.75 10.51
CA VAL A 265 -3.21 13.19 11.70
C VAL A 265 -1.74 13.55 11.83
N LEU A 266 -1.08 13.94 10.73
CA LEU A 266 0.31 14.39 10.75
C LEU A 266 0.47 15.58 11.70
N PHE A 267 1.44 15.48 12.61
CA PHE A 267 1.73 16.47 13.66
C PHE A 267 0.57 16.81 14.62
N ARG A 268 -0.57 16.10 14.55
CA ARG A 268 -1.75 16.39 15.38
C ARG A 268 -1.71 15.75 16.77
N TYR A 269 -0.92 14.68 16.92
CA TYR A 269 -0.81 13.89 18.14
C TYR A 269 0.65 13.74 18.63
N PRO A 270 1.39 14.84 18.85
CA PRO A 270 2.79 14.76 19.25
C PRO A 270 2.94 14.05 20.60
N GLY A 271 3.89 13.14 20.70
CA GLY A 271 4.15 12.42 21.95
C GLY A 271 3.07 11.38 22.33
N LEU A 272 2.14 11.06 21.43
CA LEU A 272 1.16 10.00 21.64
C LEU A 272 1.86 8.63 21.63
N THR A 273 1.54 7.80 22.62
CA THR A 273 2.08 6.45 22.75
C THR A 273 0.95 5.43 22.83
N TRP A 274 1.26 4.16 22.53
CA TRP A 274 0.32 3.05 22.73
C TRP A 274 -0.30 3.05 24.13
N SER A 275 0.53 3.26 25.17
CA SER A 275 0.09 3.25 26.57
C SER A 275 -0.93 4.34 26.92
N LYS A 276 -1.00 5.44 26.15
CA LYS A 276 -2.03 6.49 26.30
C LYS A 276 -3.35 6.08 25.64
N LEU A 277 -3.30 5.26 24.58
CA LEU A 277 -4.48 4.81 23.83
C LEU A 277 -5.25 3.69 24.55
N VAL A 278 -4.57 2.86 25.33
CA VAL A 278 -5.17 1.65 25.93
C VAL A 278 -5.34 1.74 27.44
N LYS A 279 -6.24 0.91 27.99
CA LYS A 279 -6.39 0.72 29.44
C LYS A 279 -5.08 0.15 30.04
N PRO A 280 -4.81 0.37 31.34
CA PRO A 280 -3.58 -0.12 31.99
C PRO A 280 -3.29 -1.62 31.76
N ALA A 281 -4.31 -2.47 31.80
CA ALA A 281 -4.21 -3.92 31.57
C ALA A 281 -3.68 -4.30 30.18
N TYR A 282 -3.76 -3.41 29.19
CA TYR A 282 -3.38 -3.68 27.80
C TYR A 282 -2.17 -2.86 27.33
N ARG A 283 -1.42 -2.24 28.26
CA ARG A 283 -0.19 -1.51 27.94
C ARG A 283 0.85 -2.37 27.22
N ASN A 284 0.89 -3.67 27.53
CA ASN A 284 1.56 -4.65 26.70
C ASN A 284 0.62 -5.07 25.55
N PRO A 285 0.90 -4.72 24.28
CA PRO A 285 0.04 -5.10 23.17
C PRO A 285 -0.10 -6.63 23.03
N ALA A 286 0.87 -7.41 23.53
CA ALA A 286 0.82 -8.87 23.50
C ALA A 286 -0.31 -9.46 24.37
N ALA A 287 -0.89 -8.68 25.28
CA ALA A 287 -2.05 -9.07 26.07
C ALA A 287 -3.36 -9.04 25.26
N ILE A 288 -3.36 -8.46 24.06
CA ILE A 288 -4.54 -8.40 23.19
C ILE A 288 -4.39 -9.48 22.10
N GLY A 289 -4.89 -10.69 22.36
CA GLY A 289 -4.79 -11.82 21.43
C GLY A 289 -5.21 -11.49 19.99
N PRO A 290 -6.41 -10.93 19.75
CA PRO A 290 -6.86 -10.55 18.41
C PRO A 290 -5.95 -9.52 17.71
N PHE A 291 -5.33 -8.60 18.47
CA PHE A 291 -4.40 -7.62 17.93
C PHE A 291 -3.11 -8.30 17.46
N VAL A 292 -2.55 -9.21 18.28
CA VAL A 292 -1.37 -10.01 17.90
C VAL A 292 -1.63 -10.79 16.62
N ASP A 293 -2.78 -11.45 16.53
CA ASP A 293 -3.15 -12.23 15.33
C ASP A 293 -3.24 -11.35 14.08
N ALA A 294 -3.87 -10.17 14.18
CA ALA A 294 -3.97 -9.26 13.04
C ALA A 294 -2.64 -8.64 12.65
N VAL A 295 -1.82 -8.20 13.61
CA VAL A 295 -0.47 -7.66 13.36
C VAL A 295 0.40 -8.67 12.64
N ASN A 296 0.38 -9.93 13.05
CA ASN A 296 1.16 -10.98 12.37
C ASN A 296 0.64 -11.27 10.96
N LYS A 297 -0.68 -11.16 10.70
CA LYS A 297 -1.25 -11.32 9.35
C LYS A 297 -0.90 -10.18 8.40
N VAL A 298 -0.56 -9.00 8.92
CA VAL A 298 -0.11 -7.84 8.12
C VAL A 298 1.40 -7.61 8.19
N ASP A 299 2.15 -8.53 8.82
CA ASP A 299 3.60 -8.50 8.83
C ASP A 299 4.14 -9.10 7.52
N LEU A 300 4.77 -8.26 6.70
CA LEU A 300 5.26 -8.67 5.39
C LEU A 300 6.40 -9.70 5.50
N ALA A 301 7.14 -9.73 6.62
CA ALA A 301 8.17 -10.74 6.85
C ALA A 301 7.61 -12.16 6.95
N GLN A 302 6.31 -12.29 7.24
CA GLN A 302 5.59 -13.55 7.31
C GLN A 302 4.90 -13.92 5.99
N ALA A 303 4.95 -13.03 4.98
CA ALA A 303 4.40 -13.29 3.66
C ALA A 303 5.30 -14.23 2.84
N PRO A 304 4.76 -14.86 1.77
CA PRO A 304 5.58 -15.62 0.83
C PRO A 304 6.68 -14.77 0.18
N THR A 305 7.76 -15.43 -0.25
CA THR A 305 8.83 -14.74 -0.99
C THR A 305 8.39 -14.46 -2.43
N PRO A 306 8.53 -13.21 -2.93
CA PRO A 306 8.23 -12.88 -4.32
C PRO A 306 9.18 -13.59 -5.29
N THR A 307 8.70 -13.88 -6.50
CA THR A 307 9.53 -14.40 -7.60
C THR A 307 9.88 -13.31 -8.64
N THR A 308 9.52 -12.07 -8.37
CA THR A 308 9.69 -10.93 -9.28
C THR A 308 10.89 -10.10 -8.82
N PRO A 309 11.79 -9.63 -9.72
CA PRO A 309 12.92 -8.79 -9.34
C PRO A 309 12.50 -7.58 -8.50
N LEU A 310 13.28 -7.25 -7.47
CA LEU A 310 12.95 -6.17 -6.53
C LEU A 310 14.01 -5.07 -6.51
N LEU A 311 13.55 -3.82 -6.51
CA LEU A 311 14.31 -2.65 -6.06
C LEU A 311 13.64 -2.10 -4.80
N MET A 312 14.44 -1.90 -3.74
CA MET A 312 13.99 -1.23 -2.52
C MET A 312 14.88 -0.04 -2.18
N VAL A 313 14.28 1.14 -2.01
CA VAL A 313 14.97 2.37 -1.59
C VAL A 313 14.48 2.81 -0.22
N GLN A 314 15.38 3.00 0.75
CA GLN A 314 15.01 3.23 2.14
C GLN A 314 15.84 4.35 2.77
N GLY A 315 15.18 5.38 3.31
CA GLY A 315 15.82 6.38 4.16
C GLY A 315 16.18 5.80 5.53
N ALA A 316 17.16 6.39 6.20
CA ALA A 316 17.59 5.99 7.54
C ALA A 316 17.89 7.19 8.48
N ARG A 317 17.40 8.39 8.16
CA ARG A 317 17.59 9.62 8.96
C ARG A 317 16.28 10.24 9.47
N GLY A 318 15.46 9.41 10.09
CA GLY A 318 14.11 9.74 10.55
C GLY A 318 14.00 10.73 11.69
N GLU A 319 15.12 11.04 12.37
CA GLU A 319 15.17 12.04 13.43
C GLU A 319 14.76 13.43 12.92
N LEU A 320 15.02 13.71 11.63
CA LEU A 320 14.60 14.94 10.95
C LEU A 320 13.07 15.07 10.85
N GLU A 321 12.35 13.96 10.98
CA GLU A 321 10.88 13.89 10.94
C GLU A 321 10.28 13.47 12.30
N GLY A 322 11.07 13.57 13.37
CA GLY A 322 10.61 13.48 14.74
C GLY A 322 10.44 12.07 15.29
N SER A 323 11.02 11.04 14.66
CA SER A 323 11.13 9.69 15.22
C SER A 323 12.56 9.39 15.62
N ASP A 324 12.74 8.93 16.85
CA ASP A 324 14.05 8.61 17.42
C ASP A 324 14.61 7.29 16.88
N GLY A 325 15.66 7.36 16.06
CA GLY A 325 16.40 6.21 15.53
C GLY A 325 17.37 5.57 16.53
N ALA A 326 17.56 6.12 17.72
CA ALA A 326 18.36 5.52 18.78
C ALA A 326 17.56 4.53 19.66
N LYS A 327 16.27 4.32 19.37
CA LYS A 327 15.42 3.38 20.11
C LYS A 327 16.00 1.97 20.12
N ARG A 328 16.34 1.49 21.33
CA ARG A 328 16.94 0.18 21.56
C ARG A 328 16.10 -0.94 20.92
N GLY A 329 16.76 -1.79 20.13
CA GLY A 329 16.14 -2.94 19.46
C GLY A 329 15.34 -2.60 18.20
N ILE A 330 15.34 -1.34 17.75
CA ILE A 330 14.71 -0.88 16.51
C ILE A 330 15.75 -0.23 15.59
N GLY A 331 16.51 0.73 16.12
CA GLY A 331 17.52 1.47 15.35
C GLY A 331 16.93 2.50 14.37
N PRO A 332 17.74 2.96 13.41
CA PRO A 332 17.36 4.04 12.49
C PRO A 332 16.31 3.61 11.47
N GLY A 333 15.61 4.62 10.96
CA GLY A 333 14.55 4.50 9.97
C GLY A 333 14.39 5.83 9.24
N ASP A 334 13.42 5.93 8.34
CA ASP A 334 13.20 7.16 7.56
C ASP A 334 12.31 8.19 8.29
N GLY A 335 11.81 7.86 9.48
CA GLY A 335 10.89 8.71 10.24
C GLY A 335 9.57 7.99 10.52
N VAL A 336 9.19 7.06 9.65
CA VAL A 336 7.99 6.24 9.80
C VAL A 336 8.28 4.74 9.63
N MET A 337 9.16 4.36 8.70
CA MET A 337 9.60 2.98 8.43
C MET A 337 11.04 2.72 8.88
N ILE A 338 11.34 1.46 9.19
CA ILE A 338 12.58 1.07 9.88
C ILE A 338 13.56 0.47 8.89
N ALA A 339 14.74 1.08 8.74
CA ALA A 339 15.74 0.63 7.77
C ALA A 339 16.28 -0.78 8.08
N GLY A 340 16.45 -1.08 9.38
CA GLY A 340 16.86 -2.41 9.83
C GLY A 340 15.88 -3.52 9.46
N ASP A 341 14.57 -3.26 9.47
CA ASP A 341 13.58 -4.27 9.09
C ASP A 341 13.61 -4.54 7.59
N VAL A 342 13.74 -3.49 6.77
CA VAL A 342 13.86 -3.62 5.31
C VAL A 342 15.11 -4.39 4.91
N ARG A 343 16.26 -4.13 5.55
CA ARG A 343 17.49 -4.92 5.33
C ARG A 343 17.27 -6.40 5.59
N SER A 344 16.64 -6.74 6.70
CA SER A 344 16.35 -8.14 7.05
C SER A 344 15.40 -8.80 6.05
N LEU A 345 14.35 -8.10 5.60
CA LEU A 345 13.41 -8.63 4.62
C LEU A 345 14.12 -8.92 3.28
N MET A 346 14.94 -7.98 2.80
CA MET A 346 15.70 -8.17 1.56
C MET A 346 16.68 -9.34 1.67
N ARG A 347 17.34 -9.50 2.82
CA ARG A 347 18.21 -10.66 3.10
C ARG A 347 17.42 -11.98 3.17
N GLN A 348 16.22 -11.97 3.75
CA GLN A 348 15.32 -13.13 3.78
C GLN A 348 14.94 -13.56 2.37
N TYR A 349 14.57 -12.64 1.48
CA TYR A 349 14.28 -12.95 0.08
C TYR A 349 15.50 -13.49 -0.68
N CYS A 350 16.68 -12.91 -0.46
CA CYS A 350 17.94 -13.45 -0.99
C CYS A 350 18.21 -14.89 -0.53
N ALA A 351 17.99 -15.18 0.76
CA ALA A 351 18.21 -16.51 1.33
C ALA A 351 17.19 -17.55 0.85
N ALA A 352 15.96 -17.12 0.57
CA ALA A 352 14.90 -17.95 0.00
C ALA A 352 15.07 -18.23 -1.51
N GLY A 353 16.10 -17.65 -2.14
CA GLY A 353 16.51 -17.99 -3.50
C GLY A 353 16.28 -16.88 -4.54
N ASP A 354 15.64 -15.76 -4.19
CA ASP A 354 15.55 -14.63 -5.12
C ASP A 354 16.88 -13.87 -5.16
N ARG A 355 17.65 -14.11 -6.22
CA ARG A 355 18.93 -13.45 -6.44
C ARG A 355 18.79 -12.08 -7.10
N ARG A 356 17.60 -11.55 -7.38
CA ARG A 356 17.39 -10.30 -8.14
C ARG A 356 16.88 -9.17 -7.24
N VAL A 357 17.55 -8.99 -6.11
CA VAL A 357 17.23 -7.98 -5.09
C VAL A 357 18.26 -6.86 -5.11
N ARG A 358 17.83 -5.63 -5.41
CA ARG A 358 18.60 -4.40 -5.31
C ARG A 358 18.12 -3.61 -4.10
N TYR A 359 19.05 -3.18 -3.25
CA TYR A 359 18.71 -2.42 -2.04
C TYR A 359 19.57 -1.16 -1.93
N ILE A 360 18.92 -0.01 -1.82
CA ILE A 360 19.56 1.30 -1.68
C ILE A 360 19.13 1.91 -0.37
N GLN A 361 20.07 2.03 0.58
CA GLN A 361 19.85 2.75 1.83
C GLN A 361 20.42 4.17 1.72
N LEU A 362 19.68 5.15 2.22
CA LEU A 362 20.04 6.56 2.23
C LEU A 362 20.19 7.05 3.67
N ASP A 363 21.40 6.95 4.21
CA ASP A 363 21.71 7.32 5.60
C ASP A 363 21.55 8.81 5.90
N TRP A 364 21.47 9.64 4.86
CA TRP A 364 21.29 11.08 4.98
C TRP A 364 19.84 11.53 4.84
N ALA A 365 18.94 10.66 4.37
CA ALA A 365 17.57 11.04 3.99
C ALA A 365 16.54 10.52 4.99
N SER A 366 15.57 11.38 5.32
CA SER A 366 14.31 11.00 5.95
C SER A 366 13.29 10.56 4.88
N HIS A 367 12.05 10.29 5.30
CA HIS A 367 11.01 9.68 4.47
C HIS A 367 10.68 10.52 3.24
N GLN A 368 10.60 11.85 3.38
CA GLN A 368 10.18 12.71 2.27
C GLN A 368 11.32 12.92 1.26
N PRO A 369 12.55 13.31 1.67
CA PRO A 369 13.67 13.47 0.72
C PRO A 369 14.05 12.16 0.00
N ALA A 370 13.85 11.00 0.62
CA ALA A 370 14.13 9.72 -0.01
C ALA A 370 13.21 9.43 -1.22
N THR A 371 12.03 10.06 -1.31
CA THR A 371 11.12 9.93 -2.47
C THR A 371 11.76 10.35 -3.78
N THR A 372 12.62 11.38 -3.79
CA THR A 372 13.26 11.90 -5.00
C THR A 372 14.23 10.88 -5.60
N VAL A 373 15.07 10.28 -4.74
CA VAL A 373 15.99 9.22 -5.16
C VAL A 373 15.20 7.98 -5.58
N TRP A 374 14.18 7.60 -4.81
CA TRP A 374 13.32 6.47 -5.14
C TRP A 374 12.66 6.63 -6.51
N LEU A 375 12.10 7.81 -6.83
CA LEU A 375 11.44 8.04 -8.12
C LEU A 375 12.44 7.90 -9.26
N ALA A 376 13.62 8.53 -9.17
CA ALA A 376 14.64 8.44 -10.20
C ALA A 376 15.12 7.00 -10.42
N GLU A 377 15.40 6.25 -9.36
CA GLU A 377 15.82 4.86 -9.43
C GLU A 377 14.69 3.94 -9.92
N SER A 378 13.45 4.20 -9.53
CA SER A 378 12.29 3.42 -9.95
C SER A 378 12.01 3.55 -11.44
N LEU A 379 12.10 4.75 -12.01
CA LEU A 379 11.92 4.94 -13.46
C LEU A 379 13.01 4.19 -14.25
N ARG A 380 14.28 4.30 -13.82
CA ARG A 380 15.39 3.55 -14.42
C ARG A 380 15.20 2.04 -14.31
N TRP A 381 14.80 1.57 -13.13
CA TRP A 381 14.55 0.17 -12.85
C TRP A 381 13.45 -0.40 -13.73
N ILE A 382 12.29 0.26 -13.78
CA ILE A 382 11.14 -0.19 -14.56
C ILE A 382 11.48 -0.24 -16.06
N ASN A 383 12.14 0.78 -16.58
CA ASN A 383 12.60 0.79 -17.98
C ASN A 383 13.55 -0.38 -18.27
N ALA A 384 14.58 -0.56 -17.43
CA ALA A 384 15.53 -1.65 -17.59
C ALA A 384 14.86 -3.03 -17.54
N ARG A 385 13.83 -3.22 -16.73
CA ARG A 385 13.05 -4.47 -16.67
C ARG A 385 12.20 -4.70 -17.92
N PHE A 386 11.58 -3.66 -18.46
CA PHE A 386 10.88 -3.77 -19.75
C PHE A 386 11.80 -4.00 -20.94
N ASP A 387 13.01 -3.44 -20.89
CA ASP A 387 14.06 -3.66 -21.90
C ASP A 387 14.82 -4.98 -21.67
N GLU A 388 14.33 -5.84 -20.77
CA GLU A 388 14.88 -7.17 -20.46
C GLU A 388 16.35 -7.13 -20.00
N THR A 389 16.82 -5.97 -19.54
CA THR A 389 18.13 -5.83 -18.92
C THR A 389 18.15 -6.64 -17.63
N PRO A 390 19.14 -7.54 -17.42
CA PRO A 390 19.23 -8.36 -16.23
C PRO A 390 19.17 -7.54 -14.94
N ALA A 391 18.43 -8.05 -13.95
CA ALA A 391 18.33 -7.39 -12.66
C ALA A 391 19.64 -7.52 -11.86
N PRO A 392 20.19 -6.40 -11.35
CA PRO A 392 21.35 -6.46 -10.45
C PRO A 392 20.95 -7.14 -9.13
N SER A 393 21.96 -7.55 -8.38
CA SER A 393 21.81 -8.23 -7.09
C SER A 393 22.75 -7.67 -6.06
N ASP A 394 22.22 -7.24 -4.92
CA ASP A 394 22.98 -6.91 -3.71
C ASP A 394 22.92 -8.04 -2.66
N CYS A 395 22.40 -9.21 -3.03
CA CYS A 395 22.43 -10.37 -2.15
C CYS A 395 23.88 -10.67 -1.70
N GLY A 396 24.07 -10.87 -0.39
CA GLY A 396 25.38 -11.02 0.24
C GLY A 396 26.08 -9.70 0.61
N ARG A 397 25.65 -8.56 0.06
CA ARG A 397 26.21 -7.22 0.36
C ARG A 397 25.30 -6.35 1.24
N ILE A 398 24.03 -6.72 1.39
CA ILE A 398 23.09 -6.04 2.30
C ILE A 398 23.52 -6.27 3.75
N ALA A 399 23.76 -5.18 4.49
CA ALA A 399 24.13 -5.26 5.91
C ALA A 399 23.06 -5.95 6.76
N PRO A 400 23.42 -6.55 7.92
CA PRO A 400 22.44 -7.11 8.85
C PRO A 400 21.37 -6.10 9.28
N GLY A 401 20.16 -6.59 9.50
CA GLY A 401 19.02 -5.82 9.94
C GLY A 401 18.50 -6.28 11.31
N ASN A 402 17.24 -5.96 11.60
CA ASN A 402 16.57 -6.36 12.84
C ASN A 402 16.03 -7.81 12.74
N PRO A 403 15.90 -8.54 13.85
CA PRO A 403 15.22 -9.84 13.83
C PRO A 403 13.73 -9.66 13.50
N LEU A 404 13.23 -10.34 12.46
CA LEU A 404 11.84 -10.27 12.01
C LEU A 404 10.96 -11.35 12.65
N THR A 405 11.08 -11.51 13.97
CA THR A 405 10.32 -12.51 14.71
C THR A 405 8.87 -12.05 14.87
N PRO A 406 7.87 -12.90 14.55
CA PRO A 406 6.47 -12.55 14.74
C PRO A 406 6.15 -12.25 16.21
N MET A 407 5.14 -11.43 16.43
CA MET A 407 4.69 -11.08 17.77
C MET A 407 4.08 -12.31 18.47
N THR A 408 4.49 -12.55 19.72
CA THR A 408 3.99 -13.66 20.54
C THR A 408 2.93 -13.16 21.52
N LYS A 409 1.84 -13.92 21.70
CA LYS A 409 0.81 -13.62 22.71
C LYS A 409 1.40 -13.74 24.11
N ALA A 410 1.00 -12.84 25.01
CA ALA A 410 1.36 -12.97 26.42
C ALA A 410 0.69 -14.21 27.01
N VAL A 411 1.41 -14.98 27.83
CA VAL A 411 0.85 -16.09 28.59
C VAL A 411 -0.15 -15.51 29.59
N ALA A 412 -1.39 -16.02 29.59
CA ALA A 412 -2.38 -15.65 30.60
C ALA A 412 -1.81 -16.02 31.98
N ARG A 413 -1.66 -15.02 32.85
CA ARG A 413 -1.28 -15.22 34.25
C ARG A 413 -2.51 -15.42 35.10
#